data_AF-A0A6G7PUM4-F1
#
_entry.id   AF-A0A6G7PUM4-F1
#
_cell.length_a   1.000
_cell.length_b   1.000
_cell.length_c   1.000
_cell.angle_alpha   90.00
_cell.angle_beta   90.00
_cell.angle_gamma   90.00
#
_symmetry.space_group_name_H-M   'P 1'
#
loop_
_entity.id
_entity.type
_entity.pdbx_description
1 polymer ?
#
loop_
_entity_poly.entity_id
_entity_poly.type
_entity_poly.pdbx_seq_one_letter_code
_entity_poly.pdbx_strand_id
1 'polypeptide(L)'
;MSGPTDIPRHLIRQRLQALSPFSYESRISEIMVSPVFTCPSDISIRKMAQEMARRQISSAVVVGDDGTPVGIITERDLLTKVVSQETVDPDRTPAAAIMSAPPVTLPPTARVYEALSLLARRGIKHLPVVEGGQVVGIITLRHLMRLTHAEPLVIIGQIEAAKSTKELAEIKATLPALAASRLSSGLAAPQVMAMVSMIHRDLHRRALELALESMTSPPPAPFCLFLTGSHGRGEALLSPDQDHGLILADYPDRLYGKIDGFFMELATRFGRYLEEIGYPRCPGYIMAENPLWRKRLSEWQEQFLIWLKIESYHTVRYLTLIFDASPILGEPSLFEKLRNYEIRTIQRHHNVIRQMYEEEARHRVPLGLFRQFITEKEGPYRGKLNLKRSGLIFVVEAVRVLALKAGIAEASTLERLRALASKGALSREDAEYAEHAFHILVHHALQAQINSWQRGEPISYYLNPKELSAYDQDMLRYAFQAIKRLKELVDAAFGGLIL
;
A
#
# COMPACT_ATOMS: atom_id res chain seq x y z
N MET A 1 42.09 16.86 20.67
CA MET A 1 40.75 16.77 21.28
C MET A 1 39.82 16.23 20.22
N SER A 2 39.59 14.92 20.26
CA SER A 2 38.97 14.10 19.24
C SER A 2 37.51 13.83 19.60
N GLY A 3 36.57 14.29 18.77
CA GLY A 3 35.14 14.04 18.95
C GLY A 3 34.78 12.58 18.63
N PRO A 4 33.87 11.93 19.37
CA PRO A 4 33.45 10.58 19.03
C PRO A 4 32.25 10.54 18.07
N THR A 5 32.50 9.80 16.98
CA THR A 5 31.62 9.02 16.08
C THR A 5 30.62 9.74 15.17
N ASP A 6 31.14 10.24 14.04
CA ASP A 6 30.47 10.13 12.74
C ASP A 6 30.41 8.63 12.38
N ILE A 7 29.22 8.01 12.44
CA ILE A 7 29.04 6.71 11.79
C ILE A 7 29.18 6.98 10.29
N PRO A 8 30.18 6.41 9.59
CA PRO A 8 30.41 6.76 8.20
C PRO A 8 29.18 6.42 7.36
N ARG A 9 28.65 7.39 6.60
CA ARG A 9 27.45 7.22 5.76
C ARG A 9 27.54 5.99 4.84
N HIS A 10 28.74 5.57 4.45
CA HIS A 10 28.98 4.37 3.64
C HIS A 10 28.70 3.04 4.38
N LEU A 11 28.89 2.97 5.71
CA LEU A 11 28.59 1.78 6.53
C LEU A 11 27.08 1.61 6.75
N ILE A 12 26.34 2.72 6.91
CA ILE A 12 24.87 2.73 6.92
C ILE A 12 24.35 2.27 5.55
N ARG A 13 24.92 2.80 4.46
CA ARG A 13 24.59 2.43 3.08
C ARG A 13 24.86 0.95 2.78
N GLN A 14 26.01 0.41 3.18
CA GLN A 14 26.36 -1.00 2.94
C GLN A 14 25.44 -1.99 3.66
N ARG A 15 24.97 -1.70 4.89
CA ARG A 15 24.01 -2.55 5.60
C ARG A 15 22.57 -2.42 5.08
N LEU A 16 22.17 -1.23 4.62
CA LEU A 16 20.86 -1.02 3.99
C LEU A 16 20.79 -1.62 2.57
N GLN A 17 21.91 -1.64 1.83
CA GLN A 17 22.04 -2.29 0.52
C GLN A 17 22.16 -3.82 0.58
N ALA A 18 22.39 -4.39 1.76
CA ALA A 18 22.55 -5.84 1.94
C ALA A 18 21.22 -6.62 1.98
N LEU A 19 20.08 -5.95 1.81
CA LEU A 19 18.74 -6.54 1.86
C LEU A 19 18.07 -6.36 0.51
N SER A 20 17.55 -7.46 -0.04
CA SER A 20 16.97 -7.64 -1.39
C SER A 20 16.49 -6.32 -2.04
N PRO A 21 16.93 -5.98 -3.27
CA PRO A 21 16.60 -4.70 -3.92
C PRO A 21 15.10 -4.51 -4.21
N PHE A 22 14.25 -5.52 -3.98
CA PHE A 22 12.83 -5.48 -4.32
C PHE A 22 11.93 -5.55 -3.09
N SER A 23 10.91 -4.67 -3.07
CA SER A 23 9.90 -4.58 -2.01
C SER A 23 8.55 -5.10 -2.51
N TYR A 24 7.67 -5.51 -1.60
CA TYR A 24 6.25 -5.76 -1.92
C TYR A 24 5.56 -4.52 -2.50
N GLU A 25 6.11 -3.34 -2.22
CA GLU A 25 5.68 -2.05 -2.78
C GLU A 25 6.33 -1.71 -4.13
N SER A 26 7.27 -2.49 -4.66
CA SER A 26 7.87 -2.20 -5.98
C SER A 26 6.82 -2.30 -7.08
N ARG A 27 6.98 -1.51 -8.16
CA ARG A 27 6.08 -1.59 -9.31
C ARG A 27 6.38 -2.84 -10.14
N ILE A 28 5.36 -3.39 -10.77
CA ILE A 28 5.49 -4.55 -11.67
C ILE A 28 6.43 -4.24 -12.84
N SER A 29 6.42 -3.01 -13.35
CA SER A 29 7.38 -2.55 -14.37
C SER A 29 8.86 -2.72 -14.00
N GLU A 30 9.21 -2.70 -12.71
CA GLU A 30 10.60 -2.84 -12.25
C GLU A 30 11.08 -4.30 -12.28
N ILE A 31 10.16 -5.26 -12.31
CA ILE A 31 10.48 -6.69 -12.13
C ILE A 31 9.85 -7.61 -13.18
N MET A 32 8.96 -7.11 -14.04
CA MET A 32 8.31 -7.93 -15.05
C MET A 32 9.33 -8.50 -16.03
N VAL A 33 9.02 -9.65 -16.61
CA VAL A 33 9.77 -10.13 -17.78
C VAL A 33 9.29 -9.33 -18.98
N SER A 34 10.19 -8.53 -19.55
CA SER A 34 9.95 -7.73 -20.74
C SER A 34 11.17 -7.82 -21.69
N PRO A 35 10.97 -8.02 -23.01
CA PRO A 35 9.69 -8.28 -23.66
C PRO A 35 9.14 -9.68 -23.33
N VAL A 36 7.81 -9.82 -23.28
CA VAL A 36 7.14 -11.13 -23.16
C VAL A 36 6.94 -11.76 -24.54
N PHE A 37 7.00 -13.09 -24.61
CA PHE A 37 6.60 -13.81 -25.82
C PHE A 37 5.08 -13.72 -26.02
N THR A 38 4.69 -13.15 -27.16
CA THR A 38 3.32 -13.12 -27.65
C THR A 38 3.18 -13.97 -28.91
N CYS A 39 1.98 -14.46 -29.18
CA CYS A 39 1.66 -15.17 -30.42
C CYS A 39 0.27 -14.76 -30.95
N PRO A 40 0.04 -14.82 -32.27
CA PRO A 40 -1.26 -14.50 -32.85
C PRO A 40 -2.27 -15.62 -32.53
N SER A 41 -3.55 -15.28 -32.59
CA SER A 41 -4.66 -16.19 -32.23
C SER A 41 -4.79 -17.42 -33.14
N ASP A 42 -4.32 -17.32 -34.38
CA ASP A 42 -4.40 -18.33 -35.43
C ASP A 42 -3.19 -19.28 -35.52
N ILE A 43 -2.13 -19.03 -34.74
CA ILE A 43 -0.96 -19.91 -34.70
C ILE A 43 -1.38 -21.33 -34.32
N SER A 44 -0.84 -22.35 -34.99
CA SER A 44 -1.14 -23.73 -34.61
C SER A 44 -0.59 -24.06 -33.22
N ILE A 45 -1.30 -24.91 -32.49
CA ILE A 45 -0.91 -25.36 -31.15
C ILE A 45 0.52 -25.93 -31.16
N ARG A 46 0.90 -26.74 -32.18
CA ARG A 46 2.25 -27.31 -32.29
C ARG A 46 3.32 -26.24 -32.40
N LYS A 47 3.14 -25.24 -33.29
CA LYS A 47 4.13 -24.16 -33.48
C LYS A 47 4.29 -23.33 -32.21
N MET A 48 3.18 -22.99 -31.56
CA MET A 48 3.21 -22.27 -30.28
C MET A 48 3.92 -23.09 -29.19
N ALA A 49 3.59 -24.38 -29.04
CA ALA A 49 4.23 -25.25 -28.05
C ALA A 49 5.74 -25.41 -28.30
N GLN A 50 6.16 -25.48 -29.57
CA GLN A 50 7.58 -25.48 -29.96
C GLN A 50 8.28 -24.17 -29.56
N GLU A 51 7.65 -23.02 -29.80
CA GLU A 51 8.20 -21.73 -29.35
C GLU A 51 8.27 -21.63 -27.82
N MET A 52 7.26 -22.13 -27.10
CA MET A 52 7.28 -22.19 -25.64
C MET A 52 8.45 -23.03 -25.13
N ALA A 53 8.65 -24.23 -25.70
CA ALA A 53 9.74 -25.12 -25.35
C ALA A 53 11.12 -24.51 -25.68
N ARG A 54 11.27 -23.95 -26.88
CA ARG A 54 12.51 -23.30 -27.34
C ARG A 54 12.93 -22.13 -26.45
N ARG A 55 11.95 -21.36 -25.97
CA ARG A 55 12.16 -20.20 -25.09
C ARG A 55 12.18 -20.55 -23.60
N GLN A 56 11.92 -21.81 -23.25
CA GLN A 56 11.81 -22.27 -21.86
C GLN A 56 10.80 -21.48 -21.02
N ILE A 57 9.65 -21.16 -21.62
CA ILE A 57 8.56 -20.42 -20.98
C ILE A 57 7.36 -21.34 -20.72
N SER A 58 6.64 -21.08 -19.62
CA SER A 58 5.50 -21.89 -19.19
C SER A 58 4.14 -21.33 -19.62
N SER A 59 4.13 -20.21 -20.33
CA SER A 59 2.93 -19.58 -20.88
C SER A 59 3.21 -18.77 -22.13
N ALA A 60 2.23 -18.66 -23.02
CA ALA A 60 2.22 -17.73 -24.15
C ALA A 60 1.01 -16.79 -24.05
N VAL A 61 1.25 -15.49 -24.26
CA VAL A 61 0.17 -14.50 -24.32
C VAL A 61 -0.33 -14.43 -25.75
N VAL A 62 -1.62 -14.70 -25.95
CA VAL A 62 -2.26 -14.64 -27.27
C VAL A 62 -2.72 -13.21 -27.50
N VAL A 63 -2.32 -12.62 -28.62
CA VAL A 63 -2.66 -11.24 -29.00
C VAL A 63 -3.51 -11.20 -30.27
N GLY A 64 -4.39 -10.19 -30.36
CA GLY A 64 -5.07 -9.82 -31.58
C GLY A 64 -4.15 -9.08 -32.56
N ASP A 65 -4.66 -8.76 -33.75
CA ASP A 65 -3.91 -8.07 -34.81
C ASP A 65 -3.41 -6.68 -34.38
N ASP A 66 -4.12 -6.06 -33.44
CA ASP A 66 -3.79 -4.76 -32.86
C ASP A 66 -2.81 -4.86 -31.67
N GLY A 67 -2.33 -6.06 -31.33
CA GLY A 67 -1.41 -6.31 -30.20
C GLY A 67 -2.10 -6.39 -28.84
N THR A 68 -3.43 -6.28 -28.78
CA THR A 68 -4.18 -6.43 -27.53
C THR A 68 -4.21 -7.88 -27.05
N PRO A 69 -4.11 -8.15 -25.73
CA PRO A 69 -4.17 -9.51 -25.22
C PRO A 69 -5.60 -10.07 -25.31
N VAL A 70 -5.77 -11.11 -26.11
CA VAL A 70 -7.07 -11.80 -26.29
C VAL A 70 -7.14 -13.11 -25.50
N GLY A 71 -6.00 -13.64 -25.03
CA GLY A 71 -5.98 -14.80 -24.15
C GLY A 71 -4.60 -15.16 -23.64
N ILE A 72 -4.53 -16.21 -22.83
CA ILE A 72 -3.28 -16.81 -22.36
C ILE A 72 -3.38 -18.34 -22.42
N ILE A 73 -2.27 -18.98 -22.78
CA ILE A 73 -2.15 -20.44 -22.79
C ILE A 73 -0.98 -20.83 -21.90
N THR A 74 -1.19 -21.83 -21.07
CA THR A 74 -0.18 -22.36 -20.14
C THR A 74 0.15 -23.82 -20.46
N GLU A 75 1.23 -24.34 -19.85
CA GLU A 75 1.55 -25.78 -19.88
C GLU A 75 0.37 -26.65 -19.42
N ARG A 76 -0.43 -26.17 -18.45
CA ARG A 76 -1.63 -26.87 -17.98
C ARG A 76 -2.68 -26.98 -19.09
N ASP A 77 -2.91 -25.92 -19.85
CA ASP A 77 -3.87 -25.93 -20.96
C ASP A 77 -3.44 -26.93 -22.05
N LEU A 78 -2.14 -26.96 -22.40
CA LEU A 78 -1.61 -27.97 -23.32
C LEU A 78 -1.87 -29.39 -22.82
N LEU A 79 -1.65 -29.65 -21.53
CA LEU A 79 -1.90 -30.96 -20.94
C LEU A 79 -3.39 -31.34 -20.95
N THR A 80 -4.27 -30.43 -20.48
CA THR A 80 -5.69 -30.75 -20.21
C THR A 80 -6.62 -30.53 -21.40
N LYS A 81 -6.24 -29.70 -22.37
CA LYS A 81 -7.06 -29.36 -23.53
C LYS A 81 -6.53 -29.91 -24.85
N VAL A 82 -5.29 -30.41 -24.87
CA VAL A 82 -4.68 -30.98 -26.08
C VAL A 82 -4.28 -32.43 -25.83
N VAL A 83 -3.32 -32.67 -24.94
CA VAL A 83 -2.76 -34.01 -24.74
C VAL A 83 -3.80 -35.01 -24.23
N SER A 84 -4.73 -34.57 -23.36
CA SER A 84 -5.79 -35.44 -22.85
C SER A 84 -7.01 -35.57 -23.77
N GLN A 85 -7.00 -34.95 -24.96
CA GLN A 85 -8.13 -34.96 -25.89
C GLN A 85 -7.79 -35.80 -27.13
N GLU A 86 -8.66 -36.74 -27.49
CA GLU A 86 -8.43 -37.61 -28.65
C GLU A 86 -8.67 -36.91 -30.00
N THR A 87 -9.43 -35.81 -30.00
CA THR A 87 -9.94 -35.15 -31.21
C THR A 87 -9.18 -33.88 -31.61
N VAL A 88 -8.22 -33.43 -30.80
CA VAL A 88 -7.50 -32.17 -31.06
C VAL A 88 -6.24 -32.45 -31.86
N ASP A 89 -6.24 -32.05 -33.13
CA ASP A 89 -5.05 -32.08 -34.00
C ASP A 89 -4.19 -30.82 -33.74
N PRO A 90 -2.99 -30.94 -33.10
CA PRO A 90 -2.17 -29.78 -32.74
C PRO A 90 -1.58 -29.05 -33.95
N ASP A 91 -1.51 -29.69 -35.12
CA ASP A 91 -0.95 -29.10 -36.33
C ASP A 91 -1.95 -28.17 -37.02
N ARG A 92 -3.25 -28.44 -36.87
CA ARG A 92 -4.34 -27.70 -37.55
C ARG A 92 -5.17 -26.83 -36.62
N THR A 93 -5.22 -27.17 -35.33
CA THR A 93 -6.03 -26.42 -34.36
C THR A 93 -5.31 -25.12 -33.96
N PRO A 94 -5.99 -23.96 -34.01
CA PRO A 94 -5.41 -22.68 -33.62
C PRO A 94 -5.31 -22.53 -32.09
N ALA A 95 -4.33 -21.76 -31.63
CA ALA A 95 -4.12 -21.43 -30.23
C ALA A 95 -5.38 -20.86 -29.55
N ALA A 96 -6.15 -20.03 -30.27
CA ALA A 96 -7.41 -19.47 -29.77
C ALA A 96 -8.43 -20.51 -29.28
N ALA A 97 -8.38 -21.74 -29.80
CA ALA A 97 -9.31 -22.80 -29.40
C ALA A 97 -9.06 -23.32 -27.98
N ILE A 98 -7.86 -23.11 -27.42
CA ILE A 98 -7.47 -23.65 -26.10
C ILE A 98 -7.09 -22.56 -25.09
N MET A 99 -7.05 -21.29 -25.50
CA MET A 99 -6.70 -20.19 -24.61
C MET A 99 -7.74 -19.96 -23.52
N SER A 100 -7.28 -19.39 -22.40
CA SER A 100 -8.17 -18.80 -21.41
C SER A 100 -8.39 -17.33 -21.78
N ALA A 101 -9.65 -16.92 -21.92
CA ALA A 101 -10.03 -15.59 -22.41
C ALA A 101 -11.26 -15.04 -21.66
N PRO A 102 -11.32 -13.72 -21.39
CA PRO A 102 -10.23 -12.76 -21.52
C PRO A 102 -9.12 -13.04 -20.48
N PRO A 103 -7.85 -12.68 -20.75
CA PRO A 103 -6.79 -12.90 -19.78
C PRO A 103 -6.95 -11.95 -18.59
N VAL A 104 -6.62 -12.43 -17.39
CA VAL A 104 -6.49 -11.57 -16.20
C VAL A 104 -5.17 -10.82 -16.32
N THR A 105 -5.21 -9.49 -16.32
CA THR A 105 -4.03 -8.63 -16.53
C THR A 105 -3.84 -7.63 -15.39
N LEU A 106 -2.70 -6.96 -15.37
CA LEU A 106 -2.44 -5.83 -14.48
C LEU A 106 -1.62 -4.73 -15.17
N PRO A 107 -1.76 -3.46 -14.76
CA PRO A 107 -0.97 -2.38 -15.32
C PRO A 107 0.49 -2.44 -14.85
N PRO A 108 1.44 -1.84 -15.59
CA PRO A 108 2.85 -1.75 -15.17
C PRO A 108 3.06 -0.96 -13.87
N THR A 109 2.08 -0.13 -13.51
CA THR A 109 2.05 0.67 -12.28
C THR A 109 1.56 -0.10 -11.07
N ALA A 110 0.97 -1.28 -11.25
CA ALA A 110 0.56 -2.16 -10.15
C ALA A 110 1.77 -2.53 -9.28
N ARG A 111 1.53 -2.85 -8.03
CA ARG A 111 2.55 -3.26 -7.05
C ARG A 111 2.71 -4.77 -6.99
N VAL A 112 3.86 -5.22 -6.51
CA VAL A 112 4.15 -6.65 -6.30
C VAL A 112 3.09 -7.32 -5.43
N TYR A 113 2.66 -6.65 -4.36
CA TYR A 113 1.60 -7.17 -3.50
C TYR A 113 0.29 -7.40 -4.26
N GLU A 114 -0.09 -6.48 -5.15
CA GLU A 114 -1.32 -6.59 -5.96
C GLU A 114 -1.26 -7.81 -6.88
N ALA A 115 -0.09 -8.07 -7.48
CA ALA A 115 0.12 -9.25 -8.29
C ALA A 115 0.04 -10.55 -7.46
N LEU A 116 0.70 -10.61 -6.30
CA LEU A 116 0.63 -11.78 -5.41
C LEU A 116 -0.82 -12.08 -5.00
N SER A 117 -1.54 -11.06 -4.53
CA SER A 117 -2.94 -11.20 -4.13
C SER A 117 -3.82 -11.59 -5.32
N LEU A 118 -3.58 -11.07 -6.54
CA LEU A 118 -4.34 -11.44 -7.74
C LEU A 118 -4.07 -12.88 -8.20
N LEU A 119 -2.81 -13.32 -8.19
CA LEU A 119 -2.42 -14.70 -8.51
C LEU A 119 -3.09 -15.69 -7.56
N ALA A 120 -3.00 -15.44 -6.25
CA ALA A 120 -3.59 -16.29 -5.22
C ALA A 120 -5.12 -16.36 -5.37
N ARG A 121 -5.79 -15.20 -5.49
CA ARG A 121 -7.26 -15.08 -5.66
C ARG A 121 -7.81 -15.86 -6.84
N ARG A 122 -7.15 -15.72 -7.99
CA ARG A 122 -7.62 -16.34 -9.24
C ARG A 122 -7.14 -17.79 -9.39
N GLY A 123 -6.28 -18.28 -8.49
CA GLY A 123 -5.66 -19.59 -8.61
C GLY A 123 -4.80 -19.72 -9.87
N ILE A 124 -4.26 -18.61 -10.37
CA ILE A 124 -3.45 -18.54 -11.59
C ILE A 124 -1.99 -18.28 -11.25
N LYS A 125 -1.09 -18.56 -12.21
CA LYS A 125 0.37 -18.46 -12.01
C LYS A 125 1.04 -17.43 -12.90
N HIS A 126 0.28 -16.79 -13.78
CA HIS A 126 0.78 -15.92 -14.85
C HIS A 126 -0.16 -14.73 -15.01
N LEU A 127 0.41 -13.53 -15.08
CA LEU A 127 -0.32 -12.27 -15.23
C LEU A 127 0.37 -11.44 -16.32
N PRO A 128 -0.23 -11.33 -17.52
CA PRO A 128 0.21 -10.37 -18.53
C PRO A 128 0.13 -8.94 -17.98
N VAL A 129 1.15 -8.15 -18.30
CA VAL A 129 1.24 -6.73 -17.97
C VAL A 129 0.81 -5.93 -19.18
N VAL A 130 -0.16 -5.03 -19.00
CA VAL A 130 -0.80 -4.29 -20.11
C VAL A 130 -0.73 -2.78 -19.88
N GLU A 131 -0.28 -2.04 -20.89
CA GLU A 131 -0.26 -0.58 -20.90
C GLU A 131 -0.82 -0.07 -22.22
N GLY A 132 -1.77 0.87 -22.18
CA GLY A 132 -2.39 1.39 -23.41
C GLY A 132 -3.07 0.32 -24.26
N GLY A 133 -3.58 -0.75 -23.65
CA GLY A 133 -4.16 -1.91 -24.33
C GLY A 133 -3.14 -2.92 -24.87
N GLN A 134 -1.84 -2.61 -24.84
CA GLN A 134 -0.78 -3.45 -25.38
C GLN A 134 -0.09 -4.29 -24.31
N VAL A 135 0.35 -5.49 -24.67
CA VAL A 135 1.13 -6.33 -23.76
C VAL A 135 2.57 -5.82 -23.68
N VAL A 136 2.99 -5.37 -22.50
CA VAL A 136 4.35 -4.83 -22.27
C VAL A 136 5.25 -5.77 -21.48
N GLY A 137 4.69 -6.82 -20.88
CA GLY A 137 5.46 -7.82 -20.12
C GLY A 137 4.59 -8.89 -19.50
N ILE A 138 5.20 -9.71 -18.64
CA ILE A 138 4.49 -10.72 -17.84
C ILE A 138 5.14 -10.87 -16.47
N ILE A 139 4.31 -11.09 -15.45
CA ILE A 139 4.76 -11.52 -14.13
C ILE A 139 4.24 -12.94 -13.85
N THR A 140 5.08 -13.77 -13.24
CA THR A 140 4.71 -15.15 -12.89
C THR A 140 4.90 -15.40 -11.41
N LEU A 141 4.11 -16.31 -10.84
CA LEU A 141 4.27 -16.73 -9.45
C LEU A 141 5.69 -17.22 -9.18
N ARG A 142 6.28 -17.97 -10.11
CA ARG A 142 7.67 -18.43 -10.01
C ARG A 142 8.66 -17.27 -9.93
N HIS A 143 8.45 -16.23 -10.75
CA HIS A 143 9.30 -15.04 -10.72
C HIS A 143 9.18 -14.35 -9.35
N LEU A 144 7.96 -14.12 -8.88
CA LEU A 144 7.73 -13.49 -7.58
C LEU A 144 8.32 -14.31 -6.41
N MET A 145 8.16 -15.63 -6.41
CA MET A 145 8.74 -16.51 -5.38
C MET A 145 10.28 -16.51 -5.34
N ARG A 146 10.96 -16.11 -6.43
CA ARG A 146 12.41 -15.90 -6.40
C ARG A 146 12.79 -14.57 -5.74
N LEU A 147 11.87 -13.61 -5.74
CA LEU A 147 12.06 -12.25 -5.23
C LEU A 147 11.52 -12.09 -3.81
N THR A 148 10.56 -12.92 -3.39
CA THR A 148 9.86 -12.84 -2.11
C THR A 148 9.91 -14.15 -1.33
N HIS A 149 9.62 -14.09 -0.03
CA HIS A 149 9.41 -15.28 0.79
C HIS A 149 8.03 -15.92 0.49
N ALA A 150 7.88 -17.23 0.73
CA ALA A 150 6.68 -17.99 0.35
C ALA A 150 5.53 -17.88 1.38
N GLU A 151 5.84 -17.59 2.64
CA GLU A 151 4.89 -17.59 3.76
C GLU A 151 3.72 -16.59 3.61
N PRO A 152 3.91 -15.37 3.06
CA PRO A 152 2.80 -14.45 2.85
C PRO A 152 1.74 -14.98 1.88
N LEU A 153 2.13 -15.80 0.89
CA LEU A 153 1.19 -16.43 -0.04
C LEU A 153 0.28 -17.44 0.65
N VAL A 154 0.78 -18.13 1.67
CA VAL A 154 -0.02 -19.07 2.47
C VAL A 154 -1.11 -18.30 3.21
N ILE A 155 -0.76 -17.18 3.83
CA ILE A 155 -1.71 -16.32 4.55
C ILE A 155 -2.74 -15.73 3.59
N ILE A 156 -2.32 -15.23 2.42
CA ILE A 156 -3.25 -14.76 1.40
C ILE A 156 -4.22 -15.88 1.01
N GLY A 157 -3.71 -17.10 0.74
CA GLY A 157 -4.55 -18.25 0.43
C GLY A 157 -5.56 -18.60 1.54
N GLN A 158 -5.16 -18.48 2.81
CA GLN A 158 -6.06 -18.65 3.95
C GLN A 158 -7.14 -17.57 3.99
N ILE A 159 -6.79 -16.31 3.70
CA ILE A 159 -7.73 -15.19 3.64
C ILE A 159 -8.76 -15.44 2.52
N GLU A 160 -8.33 -15.89 1.34
CA GLU A 160 -9.27 -16.21 0.26
C GLU A 160 -10.22 -17.34 0.60
N ALA A 161 -9.72 -18.36 1.31
CA ALA A 161 -10.52 -19.49 1.73
C ALA A 161 -11.48 -19.16 2.90
N ALA A 162 -11.24 -18.05 3.61
CA ALA A 162 -11.98 -17.70 4.81
C ALA A 162 -13.44 -17.39 4.51
N LYS A 163 -14.35 -17.96 5.32
CA LYS A 163 -15.81 -17.83 5.18
C LYS A 163 -16.47 -17.09 6.33
N SER A 164 -15.69 -16.67 7.33
CA SER A 164 -16.21 -16.01 8.52
C SER A 164 -15.23 -14.97 9.07
N THR A 165 -15.76 -13.99 9.81
CA THR A 165 -14.94 -13.00 10.54
C THR A 165 -14.06 -13.66 11.58
N LYS A 166 -14.49 -14.78 12.17
CA LYS A 166 -13.70 -15.59 13.09
C LYS A 166 -12.43 -16.16 12.44
N GLU A 167 -12.54 -16.77 11.26
CA GLU A 167 -11.37 -17.28 10.52
C GLU A 167 -10.41 -16.14 10.14
N LEU A 168 -10.94 -14.99 9.73
CA LEU A 168 -10.13 -13.79 9.45
C LEU A 168 -9.43 -13.25 10.71
N ALA A 169 -10.08 -13.31 11.87
CA ALA A 169 -9.49 -12.93 13.16
C ALA A 169 -8.34 -13.86 13.55
N GLU A 170 -8.52 -15.17 13.37
CA GLU A 170 -7.49 -16.19 13.61
C GLU A 170 -6.27 -15.96 12.72
N ILE A 171 -6.48 -15.65 11.44
CA ILE A 171 -5.40 -15.31 10.51
C ILE A 171 -4.68 -14.04 10.97
N LYS A 172 -5.42 -12.96 11.28
CA LYS A 172 -4.83 -11.70 11.76
C LYS A 172 -3.98 -11.90 13.02
N ALA A 173 -4.40 -12.78 13.93
CA ALA A 173 -3.67 -13.08 15.15
C ALA A 173 -2.27 -13.69 14.91
N THR A 174 -2.02 -14.26 13.72
CA THR A 174 -0.70 -14.79 13.34
C THR A 174 0.30 -13.72 12.87
N LEU A 175 -0.17 -12.51 12.54
CA LEU A 175 0.66 -11.46 11.96
C LEU A 175 1.88 -11.06 12.80
N PRO A 176 1.78 -10.88 14.13
CA PRO A 176 2.95 -10.54 14.95
C PRO A 176 4.05 -11.61 14.88
N ALA A 177 3.67 -12.90 14.89
CA ALA A 177 4.61 -14.01 14.81
C ALA A 177 5.31 -14.05 13.43
N LEU A 178 4.55 -13.83 12.36
CA LEU A 178 5.11 -13.70 11.00
C LEU A 178 6.10 -12.54 10.92
N ALA A 179 5.71 -11.35 11.39
CA ALA A 179 6.56 -10.17 11.36
C ALA A 179 7.85 -10.37 12.17
N ALA A 180 7.75 -10.98 13.35
CA ALA A 180 8.91 -11.34 14.18
C ALA A 180 9.85 -12.32 13.45
N SER A 181 9.30 -13.37 12.84
CA SER A 181 10.07 -14.34 12.05
C SER A 181 10.77 -13.69 10.85
N ARG A 182 10.09 -12.79 10.13
CA ARG A 182 10.70 -12.12 8.96
C ARG A 182 11.80 -11.15 9.37
N LEU A 183 11.56 -10.36 10.40
CA LEU A 183 12.56 -9.43 10.91
C LEU A 183 13.81 -10.18 11.44
N SER A 184 13.62 -11.30 12.15
CA SER A 184 14.75 -12.11 12.64
C SER A 184 15.49 -12.87 11.54
N SER A 185 14.83 -13.21 10.43
CA SER A 185 15.46 -13.79 9.24
C SER A 185 16.29 -12.78 8.43
N GLY A 186 16.33 -11.51 8.87
CA GLY A 186 17.11 -10.44 8.26
C GLY A 186 16.33 -9.55 7.28
N LEU A 187 15.03 -9.78 7.05
CA LEU A 187 14.26 -8.93 6.13
C LEU A 187 14.19 -7.48 6.65
N ALA A 188 14.33 -6.50 5.76
CA ALA A 188 14.33 -5.09 6.16
C ALA A 188 12.96 -4.71 6.75
N ALA A 189 12.93 -3.89 7.80
CA ALA A 189 11.67 -3.51 8.44
C ALA A 189 10.65 -2.85 7.50
N PRO A 190 11.03 -1.99 6.53
CA PRO A 190 10.09 -1.49 5.52
C PRO A 190 9.47 -2.59 4.64
N GLN A 191 10.23 -3.65 4.34
CA GLN A 191 9.72 -4.81 3.59
C GLN A 191 8.75 -5.64 4.46
N VAL A 192 9.04 -5.80 5.76
CA VAL A 192 8.12 -6.45 6.70
C VAL A 192 6.83 -5.63 6.86
N MET A 193 6.94 -4.30 6.96
CA MET A 193 5.79 -3.38 7.02
C MET A 193 4.93 -3.48 5.75
N ALA A 194 5.54 -3.47 4.56
CA ALA A 194 4.83 -3.63 3.30
C ALA A 194 4.07 -4.98 3.23
N MET A 195 4.72 -6.07 3.65
CA MET A 195 4.10 -7.38 3.75
C MET A 195 2.91 -7.40 4.72
N VAL A 196 3.08 -6.84 5.92
CA VAL A 196 2.00 -6.73 6.91
C VAL A 196 0.86 -5.87 6.38
N SER A 197 1.16 -4.77 5.70
CA SER A 197 0.18 -3.87 5.09
C SER A 197 -0.62 -4.55 3.98
N MET A 198 0.03 -5.34 3.13
CA MET A 198 -0.62 -6.18 2.14
C MET A 198 -1.62 -7.14 2.78
N ILE A 199 -1.22 -7.84 3.85
CA ILE A 199 -2.09 -8.78 4.54
C ILE A 199 -3.27 -8.05 5.19
N HIS A 200 -3.03 -6.89 5.81
CA HIS A 200 -4.12 -6.06 6.34
C HIS A 200 -5.11 -5.65 5.24
N ARG A 201 -4.61 -5.25 4.06
CA ARG A 201 -5.46 -4.93 2.91
C ARG A 201 -6.28 -6.13 2.47
N ASP A 202 -5.70 -7.32 2.36
CA ASP A 202 -6.44 -8.52 1.95
C ASP A 202 -7.49 -8.94 2.99
N LEU A 203 -7.21 -8.78 4.29
CA LEU A 203 -8.19 -8.97 5.36
C LEU A 203 -9.37 -7.99 5.24
N HIS A 204 -9.10 -6.70 4.97
CA HIS A 204 -10.15 -5.70 4.75
C HIS A 204 -10.99 -6.03 3.51
N ARG A 205 -10.35 -6.44 2.42
CA ARG A 205 -11.03 -6.81 1.18
C ARG A 205 -11.97 -8.00 1.41
N ARG A 206 -11.47 -9.07 2.03
CA ARG A 206 -12.29 -10.25 2.30
C ARG A 206 -13.42 -9.95 3.27
N ALA A 207 -13.19 -9.13 4.29
CA ALA A 207 -14.25 -8.68 5.19
C ALA A 207 -15.36 -7.90 4.46
N LEU A 208 -15.00 -7.06 3.48
CA LEU A 208 -15.97 -6.36 2.63
C LEU A 208 -16.76 -7.32 1.73
N GLU A 209 -16.09 -8.33 1.17
CA GLU A 209 -16.77 -9.38 0.38
C GLU A 209 -17.75 -10.18 1.22
N LEU A 210 -17.37 -10.62 2.42
CA LEU A 210 -18.30 -11.27 3.35
C LEU A 210 -19.48 -10.36 3.71
N ALA A 211 -19.23 -9.05 3.88
CA ALA A 211 -20.29 -8.09 4.12
C ALA A 211 -21.25 -7.99 2.91
N LEU A 212 -20.73 -7.93 1.69
CA LEU A 212 -21.51 -7.94 0.45
C LEU A 212 -22.31 -9.23 0.27
N GLU A 213 -21.69 -10.39 0.50
CA GLU A 213 -22.33 -11.72 0.43
C GLU A 213 -23.50 -11.83 1.43
N SER A 214 -23.43 -11.11 2.56
CA SER A 214 -24.51 -11.07 3.55
C SER A 214 -25.69 -10.14 3.17
N MET A 215 -25.52 -9.27 2.17
CA MET A 215 -26.55 -8.32 1.77
C MET A 215 -27.71 -9.03 1.06
N THR A 216 -28.93 -8.50 1.20
CA THR A 216 -30.14 -9.08 0.59
C THR A 216 -30.24 -8.84 -0.91
N SER A 217 -29.43 -7.96 -1.46
CA SER A 217 -29.41 -7.58 -2.88
C SER A 217 -28.00 -7.15 -3.30
N PRO A 218 -27.68 -7.20 -4.60
CA PRO A 218 -26.41 -6.66 -5.09
C PRO A 218 -26.37 -5.13 -4.97
N PRO A 219 -25.17 -4.51 -5.02
CA PRO A 219 -25.01 -3.07 -5.00
C PRO A 219 -25.88 -2.37 -6.06
N PRO A 220 -26.71 -1.38 -5.68
CA PRO A 220 -27.63 -0.71 -6.60
C PRO A 220 -26.96 0.35 -7.48
N ALA A 221 -25.67 0.61 -7.28
CA ALA A 221 -24.86 1.50 -8.09
C ALA A 221 -23.38 1.05 -8.06
N PRO A 222 -22.56 1.39 -9.07
CA PRO A 222 -21.12 1.23 -8.99
C PRO A 222 -20.55 2.02 -7.82
N PHE A 223 -19.54 1.45 -7.16
CA PHE A 223 -18.86 2.08 -6.02
C PHE A 223 -17.38 1.70 -6.01
N CYS A 224 -16.59 2.44 -5.25
CA CYS A 224 -15.22 2.09 -4.89
C CYS A 224 -15.03 2.32 -3.39
N LEU A 225 -14.67 1.27 -2.66
CA LEU A 225 -14.16 1.41 -1.30
C LEU A 225 -12.66 1.74 -1.38
N PHE A 226 -12.21 2.64 -0.52
CA PHE A 226 -10.79 2.97 -0.35
C PHE A 226 -10.40 2.87 1.11
N LEU A 227 -9.12 2.53 1.34
CA LEU A 227 -8.49 2.64 2.65
C LEU A 227 -7.72 3.96 2.73
N THR A 228 -7.60 4.54 3.91
CA THR A 228 -6.84 5.78 4.13
C THR A 228 -5.86 5.65 5.30
N GLY A 229 -5.13 6.71 5.64
CA GLY A 229 -4.10 6.69 6.66
C GLY A 229 -2.98 5.68 6.34
N SER A 230 -2.48 4.98 7.36
CA SER A 230 -1.41 3.99 7.17
C SER A 230 -1.83 2.83 6.27
N HIS A 231 -3.10 2.45 6.27
CA HIS A 231 -3.61 1.44 5.35
C HIS A 231 -3.53 1.92 3.90
N GLY A 232 -3.98 3.14 3.65
CA GLY A 232 -3.94 3.77 2.33
C GLY A 232 -2.53 3.90 1.76
N ARG A 233 -1.54 4.22 2.62
CA ARG A 233 -0.12 4.37 2.22
C ARG A 233 0.65 3.06 2.06
N GLY A 234 0.10 1.91 2.48
CA GLY A 234 0.86 0.65 2.55
C GLY A 234 1.90 0.63 3.68
N GLU A 235 1.59 1.29 4.80
CA GLU A 235 2.50 1.53 5.93
C GLU A 235 1.90 1.13 7.28
N ALA A 236 0.92 0.24 7.27
CA ALA A 236 0.34 -0.31 8.48
C ALA A 236 1.31 -1.30 9.17
N LEU A 237 1.44 -1.17 10.49
CA LEU A 237 2.13 -2.14 11.34
C LEU A 237 1.11 -3.10 11.99
N LEU A 238 1.43 -3.74 13.12
CA LEU A 238 0.72 -4.94 13.62
C LEU A 238 -0.67 -4.70 14.23
N SER A 239 -0.98 -3.47 14.63
CA SER A 239 -2.23 -3.15 15.33
C SER A 239 -2.83 -1.83 14.87
N PRO A 240 -3.19 -1.69 13.57
CA PRO A 240 -3.82 -0.49 13.06
C PRO A 240 -5.32 -0.46 13.41
N ASP A 241 -5.90 0.73 13.38
CA ASP A 241 -7.35 0.99 13.41
C ASP A 241 -7.95 0.97 12.01
N GLN A 242 -9.28 0.89 11.91
CA GLN A 242 -9.97 0.90 10.61
C GLN A 242 -10.21 2.33 10.10
N ASP A 243 -9.63 2.63 8.94
CA ASP A 243 -9.73 3.92 8.25
C ASP A 243 -10.16 3.69 6.79
N HIS A 244 -11.40 3.99 6.46
CA HIS A 244 -11.97 3.70 5.13
C HIS A 244 -13.08 4.66 4.71
N GLY A 245 -13.33 4.71 3.40
CA GLY A 245 -14.42 5.47 2.80
C GLY A 245 -14.94 4.86 1.50
N LEU A 246 -16.10 5.35 1.06
CA LEU A 246 -16.82 4.91 -0.12
C LEU A 246 -17.03 6.06 -1.10
N ILE A 247 -16.69 5.82 -2.36
CA ILE A 247 -17.03 6.67 -3.50
C ILE A 247 -18.12 5.95 -4.28
N LEU A 248 -19.28 6.57 -4.44
CA LEU A 248 -20.39 6.05 -5.23
C LEU A 248 -20.40 6.73 -6.60
N ALA A 249 -20.81 6.02 -7.64
CA ALA A 249 -21.15 6.67 -8.90
C ALA A 249 -22.32 7.66 -8.68
N ASP A 250 -22.34 8.73 -9.46
CA ASP A 250 -23.43 9.72 -9.36
C ASP A 250 -24.77 9.08 -9.75
N TYR A 251 -25.82 9.42 -9.01
CA TYR A 251 -27.18 8.98 -9.26
C TYR A 251 -28.18 10.11 -8.95
N PRO A 252 -29.39 10.08 -9.55
CA PRO A 252 -30.44 11.08 -9.30
C PRO A 252 -30.86 11.15 -7.83
N ASP A 253 -31.09 12.35 -7.30
CA ASP A 253 -31.44 12.58 -5.88
C ASP A 253 -32.66 11.78 -5.40
N ARG A 254 -33.64 11.55 -6.28
CA ARG A 254 -34.81 10.72 -5.97
C ARG A 254 -34.47 9.28 -5.56
N LEU A 255 -33.27 8.79 -5.88
CA LEU A 255 -32.78 7.47 -5.49
C LEU A 255 -31.94 7.47 -4.21
N TYR A 256 -31.70 8.65 -3.61
CA TYR A 256 -30.81 8.80 -2.45
C TYR A 256 -31.16 7.83 -1.33
N GLY A 257 -32.39 7.84 -0.81
CA GLY A 257 -32.76 6.97 0.31
C GLY A 257 -32.54 5.47 0.03
N LYS A 258 -32.72 5.03 -1.23
CA LYS A 258 -32.53 3.63 -1.63
C LYS A 258 -31.05 3.27 -1.76
N ILE A 259 -30.29 4.07 -2.51
CA ILE A 259 -28.87 3.77 -2.81
C ILE A 259 -28.01 4.05 -1.57
N ASP A 260 -28.17 5.21 -0.96
CA ASP A 260 -27.46 5.61 0.26
C ASP A 260 -27.76 4.63 1.41
N GLY A 261 -29.04 4.25 1.58
CA GLY A 261 -29.46 3.27 2.59
C GLY A 261 -28.78 1.91 2.43
N PHE A 262 -28.63 1.42 1.19
CA PHE A 262 -27.89 0.18 0.91
C PHE A 262 -26.42 0.30 1.35
N PHE A 263 -25.74 1.38 0.96
CA PHE A 263 -24.32 1.56 1.25
C PHE A 263 -24.05 1.90 2.72
N MET A 264 -25.00 2.53 3.41
CA MET A 264 -24.97 2.73 4.86
C MET A 264 -25.01 1.40 5.61
N GLU A 265 -25.93 0.50 5.23
CA GLU A 265 -26.02 -0.83 5.80
C GLU A 265 -24.76 -1.65 5.51
N LEU A 266 -24.26 -1.64 4.26
CA LEU A 266 -23.03 -2.31 3.88
C LEU A 266 -21.84 -1.80 4.71
N ALA A 267 -21.69 -0.48 4.82
CA ALA A 267 -20.61 0.14 5.60
C ALA A 267 -20.70 -0.21 7.09
N THR A 268 -21.92 -0.29 7.63
CA THR A 268 -22.18 -0.67 9.03
C THR A 268 -21.78 -2.11 9.32
N ARG A 269 -22.13 -3.04 8.42
CA ARG A 269 -21.71 -4.43 8.53
C ARG A 269 -20.21 -4.59 8.37
N PHE A 270 -19.63 -3.91 7.38
CA PHE A 270 -18.19 -3.95 7.13
C PHE A 270 -17.40 -3.44 8.34
N GLY A 271 -17.79 -2.30 8.91
CA GLY A 271 -17.13 -1.75 10.11
C GLY A 271 -17.21 -2.68 11.32
N ARG A 272 -18.36 -3.32 11.54
CA ARG A 272 -18.53 -4.36 12.58
C ARG A 272 -17.66 -5.59 12.31
N TYR A 273 -17.61 -6.08 11.07
CA TYR A 273 -16.79 -7.24 10.72
C TYR A 273 -15.30 -6.98 10.94
N LEU A 274 -14.82 -5.77 10.61
CA LEU A 274 -13.45 -5.38 10.94
C LEU A 274 -13.19 -5.36 12.45
N GLU A 275 -14.15 -4.88 13.25
CA GLU A 275 -14.05 -4.92 14.72
C GLU A 275 -13.99 -6.35 15.26
N GLU A 276 -14.84 -7.25 14.75
CA GLU A 276 -14.81 -8.69 15.07
C GLU A 276 -13.47 -9.35 14.70
N ILE A 277 -12.85 -8.93 13.60
CA ILE A 277 -11.50 -9.37 13.18
C ILE A 277 -10.41 -8.80 14.10
N GLY A 278 -10.72 -7.73 14.84
CA GLY A 278 -9.82 -7.09 15.80
C GLY A 278 -9.19 -5.78 15.30
N TYR A 279 -9.80 -5.12 14.32
CA TYR A 279 -9.46 -3.73 13.96
C TYR A 279 -10.36 -2.77 14.74
N PRO A 280 -9.83 -2.07 15.76
CA PRO A 280 -10.63 -1.15 16.55
C PRO A 280 -11.17 -0.01 15.67
N ARG A 281 -12.39 0.46 15.99
CA ARG A 281 -12.97 1.64 15.34
C ARG A 281 -12.06 2.85 15.48
N CYS A 282 -11.93 3.62 14.40
CA CYS A 282 -11.12 4.84 14.40
C CYS A 282 -11.74 5.88 15.34
N PRO A 283 -11.00 6.40 16.34
CA PRO A 283 -11.49 7.47 17.22
C PRO A 283 -11.88 8.76 16.48
N GLY A 284 -11.36 8.96 15.27
CA GLY A 284 -11.69 10.08 14.39
C GLY A 284 -12.94 9.87 13.54
N TYR A 285 -13.64 8.74 13.67
CA TYR A 285 -14.84 8.39 12.88
C TYR A 285 -14.60 8.43 11.35
N ILE A 286 -13.41 7.98 10.93
CA ILE A 286 -12.97 7.87 9.53
C ILE A 286 -13.42 6.51 8.96
N MET A 287 -14.72 6.32 8.88
CA MET A 287 -15.33 5.06 8.46
C MET A 287 -16.49 5.37 7.52
N ALA A 288 -16.72 4.54 6.51
CA ALA A 288 -17.78 4.74 5.52
C ALA A 288 -19.22 4.78 6.12
N GLU A 289 -19.41 4.36 7.37
CA GLU A 289 -20.65 4.59 8.12
C GLU A 289 -20.94 6.09 8.31
N ASN A 290 -19.89 6.91 8.42
CA ASN A 290 -19.98 8.35 8.50
C ASN A 290 -20.28 8.92 7.09
N PRO A 291 -21.36 9.70 6.89
CA PRO A 291 -21.67 10.31 5.59
C PRO A 291 -20.60 11.27 5.05
N LEU A 292 -19.65 11.73 5.88
CA LEU A 292 -18.47 12.47 5.40
C LEU A 292 -17.51 11.58 4.59
N TRP A 293 -17.53 10.27 4.84
CA TRP A 293 -16.66 9.27 4.22
C TRP A 293 -17.42 8.35 3.26
N ARG A 294 -18.65 8.71 2.88
CA ARG A 294 -19.48 7.94 1.95
C ARG A 294 -20.33 8.90 1.13
N LYS A 295 -19.95 9.09 -0.14
CA LYS A 295 -20.54 10.11 -1.02
C LYS A 295 -20.51 9.70 -2.49
N ARG A 296 -21.38 10.33 -3.28
CA ARG A 296 -21.25 10.34 -4.75
C ARG A 296 -19.95 11.01 -5.18
N LEU A 297 -19.47 10.73 -6.38
CA LEU A 297 -18.23 11.31 -6.91
C LEU A 297 -18.32 12.84 -6.97
N SER A 298 -19.43 13.39 -7.45
CA SER A 298 -19.65 14.84 -7.50
C SER A 298 -19.64 15.46 -6.10
N GLU A 299 -20.31 14.83 -5.14
CA GLU A 299 -20.36 15.29 -3.75
C GLU A 299 -19.00 15.21 -3.04
N TRP A 300 -18.17 14.21 -3.37
CA TRP A 300 -16.78 14.15 -2.91
C TRP A 300 -15.97 15.35 -3.42
N GLN A 301 -16.11 15.70 -4.70
CA GLN A 301 -15.42 16.85 -5.30
C GLN A 301 -15.86 18.17 -4.67
N GLU A 302 -17.15 18.32 -4.37
CA GLU A 302 -17.70 19.47 -3.65
C GLU A 302 -17.21 19.54 -2.20
N GLN A 303 -17.26 18.42 -1.47
CA GLN A 303 -16.77 18.33 -0.10
C GLN A 303 -15.28 18.68 -0.01
N PHE A 304 -14.48 18.20 -0.95
CA PHE A 304 -13.06 18.53 -1.02
C PHE A 304 -12.84 20.04 -1.15
N LEU A 305 -13.61 20.73 -2.01
CA LEU A 305 -13.56 22.19 -2.10
C LEU A 305 -14.00 22.89 -0.79
N ILE A 306 -14.99 22.35 -0.09
CA ILE A 306 -15.44 22.89 1.20
C ILE A 306 -14.31 22.76 2.23
N TRP A 307 -13.65 21.60 2.31
CA TRP A 307 -12.52 21.40 3.22
C TRP A 307 -11.34 22.33 2.94
N LEU A 308 -11.08 22.61 1.66
CA LEU A 308 -10.07 23.60 1.26
C LEU A 308 -10.43 25.03 1.68
N LYS A 309 -11.72 25.38 1.79
CA LYS A 309 -12.19 26.73 2.13
C LYS A 309 -12.30 26.99 3.63
N ILE A 310 -12.71 25.99 4.41
CA ILE A 310 -12.96 26.16 5.85
C ILE A 310 -11.65 26.31 6.63
N GLU A 311 -10.57 25.65 6.20
CA GLU A 311 -9.22 25.83 6.76
C GLU A 311 -9.14 25.60 8.29
N SER A 312 -10.05 24.80 8.85
CA SER A 312 -10.04 24.39 10.26
C SER A 312 -9.08 23.22 10.50
N TYR A 313 -8.64 23.04 11.75
CA TYR A 313 -7.86 21.87 12.17
C TYR A 313 -8.45 20.53 11.70
N HIS A 314 -9.77 20.38 11.82
CA HIS A 314 -10.47 19.14 11.40
C HIS A 314 -10.43 18.94 9.89
N THR A 315 -10.70 19.98 9.10
CA THR A 315 -10.71 19.88 7.63
C THR A 315 -9.32 19.67 7.06
N VAL A 316 -8.29 20.30 7.65
CA VAL A 316 -6.88 20.05 7.30
C VAL A 316 -6.52 18.57 7.52
N ARG A 317 -6.91 17.99 8.66
CA ARG A 317 -6.71 16.57 8.94
C ARG A 317 -7.49 15.64 7.98
N TYR A 318 -8.70 16.00 7.57
CA TYR A 318 -9.44 15.20 6.59
C TYR A 318 -8.76 15.22 5.21
N LEU A 319 -8.20 16.36 4.83
CA LEU A 319 -7.44 16.47 3.59
C LEU A 319 -6.18 15.59 3.61
N THR A 320 -5.42 15.55 4.72
CA THR A 320 -4.23 14.68 4.79
C THR A 320 -4.59 13.20 4.64
N LEU A 321 -5.70 12.78 5.24
CA LEU A 321 -6.24 11.42 5.10
C LEU A 321 -6.63 11.12 3.65
N ILE A 322 -7.44 11.95 3.00
CA ILE A 322 -7.89 11.63 1.63
C ILE A 322 -6.72 11.54 0.63
N PHE A 323 -5.66 12.32 0.81
CA PHE A 323 -4.43 12.23 0.00
C PHE A 323 -3.61 10.94 0.22
N ASP A 324 -3.79 10.29 1.35
CA ASP A 324 -3.20 8.98 1.65
C ASP A 324 -4.05 7.82 1.16
N ALA A 325 -5.26 8.09 0.66
CA ALA A 325 -6.16 7.01 0.29
C ALA A 325 -5.63 6.18 -0.88
N SER A 326 -6.01 4.90 -0.90
CA SER A 326 -5.85 4.02 -2.05
C SER A 326 -7.04 3.07 -2.18
N PRO A 327 -7.45 2.71 -3.40
CA PRO A 327 -8.61 1.86 -3.62
C PRO A 327 -8.33 0.42 -3.15
N ILE A 328 -9.38 -0.30 -2.76
CA ILE A 328 -9.29 -1.72 -2.37
C ILE A 328 -10.23 -2.62 -3.16
N LEU A 329 -11.48 -2.21 -3.36
CA LEU A 329 -12.50 -3.02 -4.03
C LEU A 329 -13.57 -2.11 -4.66
N GLY A 330 -14.06 -2.51 -5.82
CA GLY A 330 -15.07 -1.77 -6.59
C GLY A 330 -14.52 -1.27 -7.93
N GLU A 331 -15.11 -0.19 -8.44
CA GLU A 331 -14.80 0.43 -9.74
C GLU A 331 -13.62 1.42 -9.60
N PRO A 332 -12.39 1.06 -10.02
CA PRO A 332 -11.19 1.88 -9.78
C PRO A 332 -11.26 3.26 -10.43
N SER A 333 -11.98 3.39 -11.55
CA SER A 333 -12.12 4.65 -12.28
C SER A 333 -12.81 5.75 -11.45
N LEU A 334 -13.64 5.40 -10.46
CA LEU A 334 -14.22 6.37 -9.53
C LEU A 334 -13.14 7.02 -8.65
N PHE A 335 -12.25 6.19 -8.09
CA PHE A 335 -11.15 6.67 -7.27
C PHE A 335 -10.15 7.49 -8.08
N GLU A 336 -9.79 7.03 -9.27
CA GLU A 336 -8.88 7.75 -10.16
C GLU A 336 -9.41 9.13 -10.55
N LYS A 337 -10.71 9.24 -10.86
CA LYS A 337 -11.36 10.53 -11.15
C LYS A 337 -11.29 11.47 -9.95
N LEU A 338 -11.55 10.99 -8.74
CA LEU A 338 -11.45 11.78 -7.52
C LEU A 338 -9.99 12.22 -7.27
N ARG A 339 -9.04 11.29 -7.28
CA ARG A 339 -7.62 11.58 -7.05
C ARG A 339 -7.07 12.60 -8.05
N ASN A 340 -7.41 12.46 -9.33
CA ASN A 340 -7.01 13.41 -10.36
C ASN A 340 -7.61 14.80 -10.14
N TYR A 341 -8.85 14.87 -9.65
CA TYR A 341 -9.49 16.14 -9.28
C TYR A 341 -8.80 16.78 -8.08
N GLU A 342 -8.54 16.03 -7.01
CA GLU A 342 -7.88 16.50 -5.79
C GLU A 342 -6.50 17.11 -6.08
N ILE A 343 -5.67 16.37 -6.83
CA ILE A 343 -4.29 16.80 -7.14
C ILE A 343 -4.27 18.06 -8.01
N ARG A 344 -5.14 18.15 -9.03
CA ARG A 344 -5.25 19.38 -9.84
C ARG A 344 -5.74 20.58 -9.03
N THR A 345 -6.60 20.34 -8.04
CA THR A 345 -7.24 21.39 -7.25
C THR A 345 -6.32 21.91 -6.16
N ILE A 346 -5.65 21.02 -5.41
CA ILE A 346 -4.74 21.41 -4.31
C ILE A 346 -3.53 22.22 -4.79
N GLN A 347 -3.06 21.97 -6.02
CA GLN A 347 -1.98 22.75 -6.63
C GLN A 347 -2.31 24.25 -6.76
N ARG A 348 -3.59 24.63 -6.72
CA ARG A 348 -4.04 26.04 -6.74
C ARG A 348 -4.22 26.63 -5.33
N HIS A 349 -4.07 25.82 -4.28
CA HIS A 349 -4.39 26.16 -2.89
C HIS A 349 -3.15 26.00 -1.99
N HIS A 350 -2.06 26.71 -2.33
CA HIS A 350 -0.78 26.58 -1.62
C HIS A 350 -0.85 26.90 -0.12
N ASN A 351 -1.76 27.79 0.29
CA ASN A 351 -1.95 28.15 1.70
C ASN A 351 -2.45 26.97 2.54
N VAL A 352 -3.32 26.12 1.98
CA VAL A 352 -3.82 24.93 2.69
C VAL A 352 -2.70 23.92 2.91
N ILE A 353 -1.82 23.74 1.93
CA ILE A 353 -0.64 22.86 2.09
C ILE A 353 0.29 23.40 3.19
N ARG A 354 0.44 24.73 3.29
CA ARG A 354 1.20 25.35 4.37
C ARG A 354 0.55 25.09 5.74
N GLN A 355 -0.77 25.24 5.85
CA GLN A 355 -1.50 24.96 7.10
C GLN A 355 -1.40 23.49 7.54
N MET A 356 -1.42 22.55 6.59
CA MET A 356 -1.18 21.12 6.89
C MET A 356 0.15 20.92 7.63
N TYR A 357 1.19 21.63 7.22
CA TYR A 357 2.47 21.60 7.91
C TYR A 357 2.41 22.31 9.28
N GLU A 358 1.82 23.51 9.35
CA GLU A 358 1.82 24.32 10.57
C GLU A 358 1.04 23.68 11.73
N GLU A 359 -0.08 23.02 11.46
CA GLU A 359 -0.85 22.28 12.47
C GLU A 359 -0.08 21.08 13.03
N GLU A 360 0.68 20.39 12.17
CA GLU A 360 1.47 19.23 12.59
C GLU A 360 2.79 19.63 13.28
N ALA A 361 3.41 20.73 12.83
CA ALA A 361 4.65 21.27 13.40
C ALA A 361 4.52 21.73 14.86
N ARG A 362 3.29 21.88 15.37
CA ARG A 362 3.01 22.10 16.80
C ARG A 362 3.37 20.89 17.66
N HIS A 363 3.43 19.69 17.09
CA HIS A 363 4.01 18.53 17.76
C HIS A 363 5.54 18.71 17.83
N ARG A 364 6.12 18.68 19.04
CA ARG A 364 7.56 18.89 19.23
C ARG A 364 8.36 17.64 18.85
N VAL A 365 9.42 17.82 18.05
CA VAL A 365 10.43 16.77 17.83
C VAL A 365 11.05 16.40 19.18
N PRO A 366 11.13 15.10 19.55
CA PRO A 366 11.53 14.66 20.88
C PRO A 366 13.05 14.59 21.06
N LEU A 367 13.76 15.62 20.62
CA LEU A 367 15.16 15.86 20.96
C LEU A 367 15.24 17.08 21.86
N GLY A 368 15.72 16.86 23.09
CA GLY A 368 16.04 17.95 24.01
C GLY A 368 17.35 18.64 23.63
N LEU A 369 17.70 19.69 24.39
CA LEU A 369 19.06 20.21 24.42
C LEU A 369 20.04 19.05 24.68
N PHE A 370 21.20 19.04 24.01
CA PHE A 370 22.23 17.99 24.10
C PHE A 370 21.86 16.59 23.57
N ARG A 371 20.95 16.46 22.58
CA ARG A 371 20.64 15.19 21.89
C ARG A 371 20.06 14.08 22.80
N GLN A 372 19.49 14.45 23.95
CA GLN A 372 18.79 13.51 24.82
C GLN A 372 17.38 13.21 24.30
N PHE A 373 16.94 11.96 24.40
CA PHE A 373 15.59 11.56 24.05
C PHE A 373 14.58 12.19 25.00
N ILE A 374 13.54 12.82 24.45
CA ILE A 374 12.40 13.28 25.25
C ILE A 374 11.44 12.11 25.42
N THR A 375 11.34 11.61 26.65
CA THR A 375 10.46 10.51 27.03
C THR A 375 9.24 11.01 27.78
N GLU A 376 8.19 10.19 27.85
CA GLU A 376 7.04 10.46 28.72
C GLU A 376 7.49 10.66 30.16
N LYS A 377 7.00 11.73 30.80
CA LYS A 377 7.40 12.11 32.16
C LYS A 377 6.62 11.36 33.23
N GLU A 378 5.39 10.95 32.91
CA GLU A 378 4.41 10.41 33.85
C GLU A 378 3.59 9.28 33.20
N GLY A 379 2.77 8.59 34.01
CA GLY A 379 1.88 7.52 33.53
C GLY A 379 2.59 6.18 33.23
N PRO A 380 1.86 5.21 32.65
CA PRO A 380 2.34 3.84 32.43
C PRO A 380 3.50 3.72 31.43
N TYR A 381 3.78 4.79 30.69
CA TYR A 381 4.85 4.86 29.70
C TYR A 381 6.03 5.73 30.15
N ARG A 382 6.10 6.12 31.43
CA ARG A 382 7.20 6.94 31.96
C ARG A 382 8.57 6.37 31.56
N GLY A 383 9.42 7.24 31.02
CA GLY A 383 10.76 6.87 30.54
C GLY A 383 10.79 6.20 29.15
N LYS A 384 9.63 6.05 28.49
CA LYS A 384 9.51 5.53 27.13
C LYS A 384 9.24 6.64 26.12
N LEU A 385 9.56 6.37 24.87
CA LEU A 385 9.37 7.22 23.69
C LEU A 385 8.30 6.60 22.79
N ASN A 386 7.34 7.39 22.30
CA ASN A 386 6.32 6.93 21.35
C ASN A 386 6.77 7.13 19.90
N LEU A 387 7.35 6.11 19.25
CA LEU A 387 7.96 6.25 17.92
C LEU A 387 6.99 6.75 16.83
N LYS A 388 5.68 6.49 16.96
CA LYS A 388 4.67 6.99 16.03
C LYS A 388 4.59 8.52 16.09
N ARG A 389 4.30 9.05 17.29
CA ARG A 389 4.15 10.50 17.53
C ARG A 389 5.48 11.24 17.47
N SER A 390 6.55 10.56 17.84
CA SER A 390 7.88 11.14 17.99
C SER A 390 8.67 11.25 16.68
N GLY A 391 8.33 10.47 15.65
CA GLY A 391 9.11 10.45 14.42
C GLY A 391 8.33 10.08 13.17
N LEU A 392 7.64 8.93 13.17
CA LEU A 392 6.99 8.43 11.94
C LEU A 392 5.99 9.43 11.36
N ILE A 393 5.13 10.01 12.18
CA ILE A 393 4.17 11.02 11.73
C ILE A 393 4.90 12.21 11.09
N PHE A 394 5.95 12.73 11.71
CA PHE A 394 6.70 13.86 11.14
C PHE A 394 7.27 13.58 9.75
N VAL A 395 7.88 12.42 9.55
CA VAL A 395 8.46 12.06 8.25
C VAL A 395 7.34 11.95 7.20
N VAL A 396 6.26 11.24 7.52
CA VAL A 396 5.11 11.06 6.64
C VAL A 396 4.51 12.41 6.24
N GLU A 397 4.28 13.29 7.20
CA GLU A 397 3.63 14.59 7.02
C GLU A 397 4.52 15.55 6.23
N ALA A 398 5.82 15.67 6.58
CA ALA A 398 6.78 16.50 5.87
C ALA A 398 6.92 16.08 4.40
N VAL A 399 7.03 14.77 4.15
CA VAL A 399 7.11 14.23 2.79
C VAL A 399 5.79 14.45 2.04
N ARG A 400 4.63 14.31 2.70
CA ARG A 400 3.32 14.57 2.08
C ARG A 400 3.21 16.01 1.61
N VAL A 401 3.50 17.00 2.46
CA VAL A 401 3.32 18.41 2.08
C VAL A 401 4.26 18.83 0.95
N LEU A 402 5.50 18.32 0.94
CA LEU A 402 6.43 18.52 -0.18
C LEU A 402 5.90 17.86 -1.46
N ALA A 403 5.41 16.63 -1.36
CA ALA A 403 4.84 15.89 -2.49
C ALA A 403 3.62 16.62 -3.09
N LEU A 404 2.70 17.09 -2.25
CA LEU A 404 1.51 17.85 -2.68
C LEU A 404 1.92 19.17 -3.35
N LYS A 405 2.89 19.90 -2.79
CA LYS A 405 3.44 21.11 -3.41
C LYS A 405 4.02 20.83 -4.81
N ALA A 406 4.66 19.67 -4.99
CA ALA A 406 5.22 19.22 -6.25
C ALA A 406 4.20 18.56 -7.20
N GLY A 407 2.92 18.46 -6.81
CA GLY A 407 1.87 17.79 -7.58
C GLY A 407 2.12 16.29 -7.75
N ILE A 408 2.57 15.61 -6.71
CA ILE A 408 2.80 14.16 -6.68
C ILE A 408 1.58 13.50 -6.06
N ALA A 409 1.00 12.53 -6.78
CA ALA A 409 -0.22 11.83 -6.38
C ALA A 409 0.00 10.58 -5.51
N GLU A 410 1.25 10.14 -5.38
CA GLU A 410 1.64 8.95 -4.61
C GLU A 410 1.21 9.06 -3.14
N ALA A 411 0.73 7.95 -2.58
CA ALA A 411 0.32 7.86 -1.18
C ALA A 411 1.48 7.44 -0.26
N SER A 412 2.28 6.45 -0.67
CA SER A 412 3.41 5.92 0.12
C SER A 412 4.50 6.98 0.33
N THR A 413 5.05 7.04 1.54
CA THR A 413 6.15 7.95 1.92
C THR A 413 7.39 7.70 1.07
N LEU A 414 7.77 6.42 0.88
CA LEU A 414 8.95 6.07 0.09
C LEU A 414 8.76 6.43 -1.40
N GLU A 415 7.56 6.22 -1.95
CA GLU A 415 7.25 6.60 -3.33
C GLU A 415 7.21 8.11 -3.51
N ARG A 416 6.68 8.85 -2.53
CA ARG A 416 6.73 10.31 -2.51
C ARG A 416 8.17 10.82 -2.51
N LEU A 417 9.06 10.24 -1.71
CA LEU A 417 10.49 10.60 -1.69
C LEU A 417 11.15 10.34 -3.05
N ARG A 418 10.93 9.17 -3.66
CA ARG A 418 11.44 8.83 -5.00
C ARG A 418 10.92 9.80 -6.06
N ALA A 419 9.63 10.10 -6.05
CA ALA A 419 9.01 11.03 -6.99
C ALA A 419 9.51 12.47 -6.80
N LEU A 420 9.71 12.92 -5.55
CA LEU A 420 10.28 14.23 -5.22
C LEU A 420 11.71 14.38 -5.75
N ALA A 421 12.55 13.37 -5.53
CA ALA A 421 13.91 13.34 -6.05
C ALA A 421 13.95 13.32 -7.58
N SER A 422 13.07 12.53 -8.21
CA SER A 422 12.99 12.41 -9.67
C SER A 422 12.51 13.71 -10.34
N LYS A 423 11.61 14.46 -9.69
CA LYS A 423 11.17 15.80 -10.14
C LYS A 423 12.15 16.92 -9.80
N GLY A 424 13.23 16.64 -9.07
CA GLY A 424 14.17 17.67 -8.57
C GLY A 424 13.56 18.60 -7.50
N ALA A 425 12.40 18.25 -6.94
CA ALA A 425 11.76 19.00 -5.85
C ALA A 425 12.45 18.76 -4.50
N LEU A 426 13.22 17.69 -4.40
CA LEU A 426 14.11 17.37 -3.29
C LEU A 426 15.46 16.91 -3.86
N SER A 427 16.58 17.28 -3.23
CA SER A 427 17.88 16.75 -3.65
C SER A 427 17.92 15.23 -3.44
N ARG A 428 18.69 14.50 -4.25
CA ARG A 428 18.84 13.04 -4.07
C ARG A 428 19.38 12.71 -2.68
N GLU A 429 20.30 13.52 -2.17
CA GLU A 429 20.88 13.35 -0.84
C GLU A 429 19.83 13.55 0.27
N ASP A 430 19.02 14.61 0.20
CA ASP A 430 17.98 14.85 1.21
C ASP A 430 16.87 13.78 1.15
N ALA A 431 16.56 13.27 -0.04
CA ALA A 431 15.60 12.17 -0.22
C ALA A 431 16.13 10.86 0.39
N GLU A 432 17.38 10.49 0.12
CA GLU A 432 18.05 9.33 0.73
C GLU A 432 18.14 9.49 2.27
N TYR A 433 18.41 10.70 2.75
CA TYR A 433 18.49 11.00 4.18
C TYR A 433 17.15 10.78 4.89
N ALA A 434 16.05 11.24 4.28
CA ALA A 434 14.68 11.02 4.75
C ALA A 434 14.25 9.56 4.69
N GLU A 435 14.61 8.84 3.62
CA GLU A 435 14.35 7.41 3.46
C GLU A 435 15.02 6.60 4.58
N HIS A 436 16.30 6.86 4.86
CA HIS A 436 17.01 6.21 5.95
C HIS A 436 16.36 6.48 7.31
N ALA A 437 15.91 7.71 7.56
CA ALA A 437 15.20 8.06 8.79
C ALA A 437 13.90 7.25 8.95
N PHE A 438 13.12 7.17 7.87
CA PHE A 438 11.90 6.36 7.83
C PHE A 438 12.20 4.88 8.12
N HIS A 439 13.24 4.31 7.50
CA HIS A 439 13.62 2.91 7.71
C HIS A 439 13.98 2.61 9.17
N ILE A 440 14.77 3.48 9.79
CA ILE A 440 15.17 3.36 11.20
C ILE A 440 13.95 3.43 12.12
N LEU A 441 13.06 4.41 11.89
CA LEU A 441 11.87 4.59 12.71
C LEU A 441 10.90 3.41 12.58
N VAL A 442 10.69 2.90 11.36
CA VAL A 442 9.87 1.70 11.12
C VAL A 442 10.48 0.48 11.80
N HIS A 443 11.80 0.30 11.72
CA HIS A 443 12.50 -0.80 12.39
C HIS A 443 12.24 -0.81 13.90
N HIS A 444 12.49 0.30 14.58
CA HIS A 444 12.29 0.36 16.03
C HIS A 444 10.81 0.32 16.41
N ALA A 445 9.91 0.89 15.59
CA ALA A 445 8.47 0.81 15.85
C ALA A 445 7.96 -0.62 15.75
N LEU A 446 8.38 -1.36 14.72
CA LEU A 446 8.04 -2.75 14.52
C LEU A 446 8.62 -3.64 15.63
N GLN A 447 9.89 -3.42 16.02
CA GLN A 447 10.50 -4.11 17.16
C GLN A 447 9.75 -3.84 18.46
N ALA A 448 9.38 -2.59 18.74
CA ALA A 448 8.60 -2.25 19.94
C ALA A 448 7.28 -3.02 19.98
N GLN A 449 6.58 -3.10 18.85
CA GLN A 449 5.32 -3.85 18.73
C GLN A 449 5.51 -5.35 18.91
N ILE A 450 6.54 -5.94 18.29
CA ILE A 450 6.89 -7.36 18.44
C ILE A 450 7.24 -7.68 19.90
N ASN A 451 8.05 -6.84 20.55
CA ASN A 451 8.47 -7.04 21.94
C ASN A 451 7.31 -6.90 22.93
N SER A 452 6.34 -6.00 22.68
CA SER A 452 5.11 -5.95 23.46
C SER A 452 4.30 -7.24 23.30
N TRP A 453 4.10 -7.70 22.05
CA TRP A 453 3.39 -8.95 21.78
C TRP A 453 4.05 -10.17 22.43
N GLN A 454 5.37 -10.31 22.35
CA GLN A 454 6.11 -11.43 22.96
C GLN A 454 6.00 -11.46 24.50
N ARG A 455 5.80 -10.29 25.12
CA ARG A 455 5.58 -10.17 26.57
C ARG A 455 4.11 -10.33 26.98
N GLY A 456 3.20 -10.56 26.03
CA GLY A 456 1.76 -10.59 26.29
C GLY A 456 1.16 -9.23 26.65
N GLU A 457 1.87 -8.13 26.34
CA GLU A 457 1.41 -6.75 26.55
C GLU A 457 0.62 -6.26 25.33
N PRO A 458 -0.29 -5.27 25.49
CA PRO A 458 -0.90 -4.59 24.35
C PRO A 458 0.16 -4.04 23.38
N ILE A 459 0.00 -4.34 22.09
CA ILE A 459 0.90 -3.89 21.03
C ILE A 459 0.98 -2.36 21.05
N SER A 460 2.20 -1.82 21.17
CA SER A 460 2.40 -0.38 21.35
C SER A 460 3.61 0.15 20.57
N TYR A 461 3.62 1.46 20.34
CA TYR A 461 4.75 2.18 19.75
C TYR A 461 5.76 2.66 20.79
N TYR A 462 5.59 2.30 22.07
CA TYR A 462 6.43 2.78 23.15
C TYR A 462 7.67 1.91 23.28
N LEU A 463 8.82 2.57 23.25
CA LEU A 463 10.12 1.96 23.41
C LEU A 463 10.90 2.68 24.50
N ASN A 464 11.59 1.93 25.35
CA ASN A 464 12.50 2.49 26.34
C ASN A 464 13.89 2.67 25.69
N PRO A 465 14.36 3.92 25.46
CA PRO A 465 15.65 4.13 24.81
C PRO A 465 16.84 3.58 25.60
N LYS A 466 16.69 3.36 26.92
CA LYS A 466 17.75 2.80 27.78
C LYS A 466 17.94 1.30 27.60
N GLU A 467 16.94 0.60 27.06
CA GLU A 467 17.00 -0.84 26.78
C GLU A 467 17.64 -1.12 25.40
N LEU A 468 17.84 -0.08 24.59
CA LEU A 468 18.50 -0.18 23.30
C LEU A 468 20.02 -0.27 23.42
N SER A 469 20.63 -0.98 22.46
CA SER A 469 22.08 -0.96 22.28
C SER A 469 22.57 0.47 21.99
N ALA A 470 23.85 0.76 22.29
CA ALA A 470 24.44 2.07 21.98
C ALA A 470 24.30 2.42 20.49
N TYR A 471 24.49 1.42 19.62
CA TYR A 471 24.30 1.56 18.18
C TYR A 471 22.87 1.96 17.82
N ASP A 472 21.86 1.28 18.36
CA ASP A 472 20.45 1.59 18.07
C ASP A 472 20.03 2.97 18.59
N GLN A 473 20.56 3.38 19.75
CA GLN A 473 20.35 4.74 20.25
C GLN A 473 20.94 5.77 19.28
N ASP A 474 22.12 5.52 18.71
CA ASP A 474 22.75 6.43 17.75
C ASP A 474 22.02 6.47 16.41
N MET A 475 21.50 5.33 15.95
CA MET A 475 20.64 5.28 14.76
C MET A 475 19.34 6.07 14.97
N LEU A 476 18.68 5.94 16.12
CA LEU A 476 17.52 6.77 16.44
C LEU A 476 17.86 8.27 16.51
N ARG A 477 19.02 8.62 17.10
CA ARG A 477 19.49 10.01 17.11
C ARG A 477 19.72 10.54 15.70
N TYR A 478 20.29 9.72 14.81
CA TYR A 478 20.44 10.05 13.40
C TYR A 478 19.08 10.28 12.71
N ALA A 479 18.10 9.41 12.93
CA ALA A 479 16.76 9.56 12.36
C ALA A 479 16.09 10.88 12.81
N PHE A 480 16.25 11.27 14.07
CA PHE A 480 15.72 12.55 14.55
C PHE A 480 16.47 13.78 14.01
N GLN A 481 17.77 13.66 13.70
CA GLN A 481 18.49 14.71 12.98
C GLN A 481 17.98 14.85 11.55
N ALA A 482 17.66 13.74 10.89
CA ALA A 482 17.03 13.75 9.57
C ALA A 482 15.63 14.38 9.58
N ILE A 483 14.83 14.13 10.61
CA ILE A 483 13.56 14.83 10.82
C ILE A 483 13.78 16.34 10.97
N LYS A 484 14.80 16.77 11.72
CA LYS A 484 15.13 18.19 11.84
C LYS A 484 15.49 18.80 10.47
N ARG A 485 16.31 18.11 9.68
CA ARG A 485 16.65 18.54 8.31
C ARG A 485 15.42 18.62 7.41
N LEU A 486 14.54 17.62 7.45
CA LEU A 486 13.26 17.65 6.73
C LEU A 486 12.40 18.86 7.12
N LYS A 487 12.35 19.18 8.42
CA LYS A 487 11.65 20.37 8.91
C LYS A 487 12.21 21.65 8.29
N GLU A 488 13.53 21.81 8.27
CA GLU A 488 14.19 22.97 7.64
C GLU A 488 13.86 23.08 6.14
N LEU A 489 13.78 21.96 5.43
CA LEU A 489 13.43 21.92 4.01
C LEU A 489 11.96 22.31 3.78
N VAL A 490 11.05 21.85 4.64
CA VAL A 490 9.65 22.26 4.60
C VAL A 490 9.51 23.75 4.92
N ASP A 491 10.19 24.24 5.96
CA ASP A 491 10.22 25.67 6.32
C ASP A 491 10.72 26.53 5.13
N ALA A 492 11.81 26.11 4.48
CA ALA A 492 12.33 26.79 3.29
C ALA A 492 11.34 26.75 2.12
N ALA A 493 10.61 25.64 1.93
CA ALA A 493 9.63 25.51 0.85
C ALA A 493 8.40 26.41 1.06
N PHE A 494 7.99 26.71 2.30
CA PHE A 494 6.77 27.48 2.59
C PHE A 494 7.02 28.87 3.19
N GLY A 495 8.29 29.29 3.36
CA GLY A 495 8.66 30.66 3.74
C GLY A 495 8.79 30.92 5.24
N GLY A 496 9.12 29.89 6.03
CA GLY A 496 9.31 29.95 7.47
C GLY A 496 8.04 30.30 8.27
N LEU A 497 7.92 29.73 9.47
CA LEU A 497 7.03 30.31 10.48
C LEU A 497 7.69 31.61 10.94
N ILE A 498 7.07 32.76 10.66
CA ILE A 498 7.30 33.95 11.49
C ILE A 498 6.58 33.62 12.80
N LEU A 499 7.32 33.02 13.74
CA LEU A 499 6.86 32.73 15.09
C LEU A 499 6.62 34.02 15.87
#